data_AF-A0A2P5WD83-F1
#
_entry.id   AF-A0A2P5WD83-F1
#
_cell.length_a   1.000
_cell.length_b   1.000
_cell.length_c   1.000
_cell.angle_alpha   90.00
_cell.angle_beta   90.00
_cell.angle_gamma   90.00
#
_symmetry.space_group_name_H-M   'P 1'
#
loop_
_entity.id
_entity.type
_entity.pdbx_description
1 polymer ?
#
loop_
_entity_poly.entity_id
_entity_poly.type
_entity_poly.pdbx_seq_one_letter_code
_entity_poly.pdbx_strand_id
1 'polypeptide(L)'
;MVFIAECGTRLAAAGYAAFGVDYEGHGRSKGAHCFINKFQNIVNDCQEFFKSVCELEEYKDKNRFLYGESMGGAAALLLHKHDPSFWNGAVLVAPMCKVNG
;
A
#
# COMPACT_ATOMS: atom_id res chain seq x y z
N MET A 1 7.17 -11.56 4.39
CA MET A 1 5.92 -11.18 5.10
C MET A 1 6.05 -11.24 6.64
N VAL A 2 7.26 -11.14 7.23
CA VAL A 2 7.44 -11.07 8.71
C VAL A 2 7.70 -9.62 9.15
N PHE A 3 8.50 -8.87 8.37
CA PHE A 3 8.81 -7.46 8.65
C PHE A 3 7.59 -6.53 8.60
N ILE A 4 6.66 -6.74 7.65
CA ILE A 4 5.46 -5.90 7.54
C ILE A 4 4.52 -6.04 8.74
N ALA A 5 4.48 -7.25 9.34
CA ALA A 5 3.64 -7.55 10.49
C ALA A 5 4.20 -6.86 11.74
N GLU A 6 5.51 -6.93 11.97
CA GLU A 6 6.16 -6.24 13.09
C GLU A 6 6.02 -4.71 12.96
N CYS A 7 6.24 -4.15 11.76
CA CYS A 7 6.00 -2.74 11.50
C CYS A 7 4.54 -2.35 11.79
N GLY A 8 3.57 -3.15 11.35
CA GLY A 8 2.15 -2.96 11.63
C GLY A 8 1.85 -2.98 13.13
N THR A 9 2.40 -3.94 13.88
CA THR A 9 2.23 -4.01 15.34
C THR A 9 2.81 -2.79 16.04
N ARG A 10 3.97 -2.29 15.62
CA ARG A 10 4.59 -1.10 16.19
C ARG A 10 3.79 0.17 15.89
N LEU A 11 3.24 0.29 14.67
CA LEU A 11 2.34 1.38 14.31
C LEU A 11 1.05 1.34 15.13
N ALA A 12 0.44 0.17 15.30
CA ALA A 12 -0.73 -0.02 16.15
C ALA A 12 -0.45 0.35 17.61
N ALA A 13 0.69 -0.08 18.16
CA ALA A 13 1.12 0.29 19.51
C ALA A 13 1.36 1.79 19.67
N ALA A 14 1.73 2.48 18.59
CA ALA A 14 1.88 3.95 18.55
C ALA A 14 0.56 4.70 18.29
N GLY A 15 -0.57 3.99 18.17
CA GLY A 15 -1.90 4.58 17.99
C GLY A 15 -2.34 4.77 16.54
N TYR A 16 -1.65 4.16 15.57
CA TYR A 16 -2.03 4.19 14.16
C TYR A 16 -2.85 2.94 13.79
N ALA A 17 -3.93 3.14 13.04
CA ALA A 17 -4.59 2.03 12.36
C ALA A 17 -3.72 1.58 11.17
N ALA A 18 -3.24 0.33 11.20
CA ALA A 18 -2.36 -0.22 10.16
C ALA A 18 -3.13 -1.25 9.30
N PHE A 19 -3.21 -0.98 8.00
CA PHE A 19 -3.86 -1.85 7.02
C PHE A 19 -2.86 -2.30 5.96
N GLY A 20 -2.96 -3.55 5.54
CA GLY A 20 -2.16 -4.12 4.46
C GLY A 20 -3.04 -4.92 3.52
N VAL A 21 -2.68 -4.96 2.24
CA VAL A 21 -3.36 -5.73 1.20
C VAL A 21 -2.35 -6.62 0.49
N ASP A 22 -2.72 -7.89 0.28
CA ASP A 22 -1.94 -8.82 -0.54
C ASP A 22 -2.32 -8.61 -2.01
N TYR A 23 -1.34 -8.29 -2.86
CA TYR A 23 -1.56 -8.04 -4.29
C TYR A 23 -2.15 -9.25 -5.03
N GLU A 24 -2.86 -9.01 -6.14
CA GLU A 24 -3.28 -10.08 -7.04
C GLU A 24 -2.09 -10.94 -7.49
N GLY A 25 -2.26 -12.27 -7.48
CA GLY A 25 -1.19 -13.23 -7.78
C GLY A 25 -0.11 -13.39 -6.70
N HIS A 26 -0.25 -12.74 -5.54
CA HIS A 26 0.60 -12.91 -4.35
C HIS A 26 -0.24 -13.32 -3.12
N GLY A 27 0.34 -14.14 -2.24
CA GLY A 27 -0.32 -14.53 -0.98
C GLY A 27 -1.57 -15.41 -1.17
N ARG A 28 -2.70 -15.01 -0.57
CA ARG A 28 -3.99 -15.74 -0.62
C ARG A 28 -4.95 -15.23 -1.71
N SER A 29 -4.56 -14.21 -2.48
CA SER A 29 -5.37 -13.59 -3.53
C SER A 29 -5.44 -14.49 -4.78
N LYS A 30 -6.59 -14.55 -5.45
CA LYS A 30 -6.77 -15.31 -6.71
C LYS A 30 -5.90 -14.70 -7.83
N GLY A 31 -5.43 -15.53 -8.76
CA GLY A 31 -4.58 -15.11 -9.90
C GLY A 31 -3.50 -16.15 -10.21
N ALA A 32 -2.89 -16.08 -11.39
CA ALA A 32 -1.73 -16.91 -11.69
C ALA A 32 -0.54 -16.43 -10.83
N HIS A 33 0.11 -17.35 -10.11
CA HIS A 33 1.26 -17.04 -9.27
C HIS A 33 2.31 -16.26 -10.06
N CYS A 34 2.75 -15.12 -9.49
CA CYS A 34 3.79 -14.26 -10.08
C CYS A 34 3.43 -13.61 -11.43
N PHE A 35 2.16 -13.54 -11.83
CA PHE A 35 1.77 -12.88 -13.08
C PHE A 35 1.00 -11.58 -12.83
N ILE A 36 1.74 -10.47 -12.83
CA ILE A 36 1.18 -9.12 -12.81
C ILE A 36 0.99 -8.69 -14.27
N ASN A 37 -0.25 -8.74 -14.76
CA ASN A 37 -0.53 -8.43 -16.18
C ASN A 37 -0.25 -6.95 -16.50
N LYS A 38 -0.61 -6.05 -15.57
CA LYS A 38 -0.24 -4.63 -15.58
C LYS A 38 -0.07 -4.13 -14.14
N PHE A 39 1.07 -3.51 -13.84
CA PHE A 39 1.34 -2.91 -12.52
C PHE A 39 0.27 -1.89 -12.11
N GLN A 40 -0.35 -1.21 -13.09
CA GLN A 40 -1.44 -0.27 -12.85
C GLN A 40 -2.68 -0.90 -12.21
N ASN A 41 -2.99 -2.17 -12.49
CA ASN A 41 -4.15 -2.84 -11.89
C ASN A 41 -3.94 -2.96 -10.37
N ILE A 42 -2.75 -3.36 -9.94
CA ILE A 42 -2.39 -3.42 -8.52
C ILE A 42 -2.56 -2.06 -7.84
N VAL A 43 -2.11 -0.98 -8.51
CA VAL A 43 -2.24 0.38 -7.98
C VAL A 43 -3.72 0.77 -7.83
N ASN A 44 -4.55 0.42 -8.81
CA ASN A 44 -5.98 0.71 -8.78
C ASN A 44 -6.69 -0.08 -7.66
N ASP A 45 -6.44 -1.38 -7.54
CA ASP A 45 -7.05 -2.23 -6.50
C ASP A 45 -6.67 -1.74 -5.10
N CYS A 46 -5.38 -1.40 -4.90
CA CYS A 46 -4.91 -0.82 -3.66
C CYS A 46 -5.61 0.52 -3.37
N GLN A 47 -5.79 1.35 -4.39
CA GLN A 47 -6.45 2.64 -4.23
C GLN A 47 -7.92 2.47 -3.81
N GLU A 48 -8.68 1.58 -4.46
CA GLU A 48 -10.07 1.31 -4.10
C GLU A 48 -10.18 0.77 -2.67
N PHE A 49 -9.33 -0.22 -2.33
CA PHE A 49 -9.30 -0.78 -0.99
C PHE A 49 -9.00 0.30 0.07
N PHE A 50 -7.89 1.03 -0.06
CA PHE A 50 -7.52 2.01 0.96
C PHE A 50 -8.50 3.19 1.03
N LYS A 51 -9.08 3.62 -0.10
CA LYS A 51 -10.14 4.64 -0.07
C LYS A 51 -11.36 4.15 0.67
N SER A 52 -11.82 2.92 0.44
CA SER A 52 -12.96 2.36 1.15
C SER A 52 -12.73 2.27 2.67
N VAL A 53 -11.49 1.94 3.10
CA VAL A 53 -11.11 1.96 4.51
C VAL A 53 -11.13 3.39 5.06
N CYS A 54 -10.60 4.35 4.32
CA CYS A 54 -10.61 5.76 4.73
C CYS A 54 -12.02 6.37 4.78
N GLU A 55 -13.00 5.79 4.08
CA GLU A 55 -14.40 6.26 4.12
C GLU A 55 -15.18 5.74 5.34
N LEU A 56 -14.64 4.76 6.07
CA LEU A 56 -15.24 4.30 7.33
C LEU A 56 -15.26 5.46 8.34
N GLU A 57 -16.38 5.64 9.05
CA GLU A 57 -16.57 6.74 10.00
C GLU A 57 -15.48 6.80 11.10
N GLU A 58 -14.86 5.66 11.44
CA GLU A 58 -13.73 5.60 12.37
C GLU A 58 -12.44 6.29 11.85
N TYR A 59 -12.27 6.34 10.52
CA TYR A 59 -11.04 6.76 9.85
C TYR A 59 -11.17 7.99 8.94
N LYS A 60 -12.40 8.43 8.66
CA LYS A 60 -12.75 9.51 7.72
C LYS A 60 -11.97 10.81 7.89
N ASP A 61 -11.71 11.20 9.15
CA ASP A 61 -11.01 12.43 9.48
C ASP A 61 -9.55 12.22 9.92
N LYS A 62 -9.00 11.02 9.71
CA LYS A 62 -7.62 10.68 10.10
C LYS A 62 -6.64 11.01 8.98
N ASN A 63 -5.41 11.33 9.38
CA ASN A 63 -4.31 11.49 8.43
C ASN A 63 -3.95 10.15 7.79
N ARG A 64 -3.74 10.18 6.48
CA ARG A 64 -3.54 9.01 5.61
C ARG A 64 -2.09 8.95 5.17
N PHE A 65 -1.39 7.90 5.57
CA PHE A 65 0.02 7.69 5.22
C PHE A 65 0.20 6.36 4.50
N LEU A 66 1.04 6.36 3.47
CA LEU A 66 1.43 5.14 2.76
C LEU A 66 2.74 4.60 3.33
N TYR A 67 2.87 3.28 3.43
CA TYR A 67 4.12 2.61 3.76
C TYR A 67 4.44 1.59 2.67
N GLY A 68 5.68 1.58 2.17
CA GLY A 68 6.08 0.66 1.12
C GLY A 68 7.56 0.33 1.15
N GLU A 69 7.89 -0.95 0.99
CA GLU A 69 9.25 -1.46 0.91
C GLU A 69 9.52 -2.09 -0.46
N SER A 70 10.69 -1.83 -1.06
CA SER A 70 11.09 -2.37 -2.37
C SER A 70 10.03 -2.09 -3.46
N MET A 71 9.41 -3.12 -4.04
CA MET A 71 8.31 -2.99 -5.00
C MET A 71 7.08 -2.30 -4.40
N GLY A 72 6.77 -2.54 -3.12
CA GLY A 72 5.70 -1.85 -2.42
C GLY A 72 5.97 -0.35 -2.27
N GLY A 73 7.24 0.06 -2.23
CA GLY A 73 7.62 1.47 -2.28
C GLY A 73 7.29 2.13 -3.63
N ALA A 74 7.50 1.42 -4.73
CA ALA A 74 7.08 1.88 -6.06
C ALA A 74 5.55 1.96 -6.18
N ALA A 75 4.84 0.97 -5.63
CA ALA A 75 3.37 1.00 -5.56
C ALA A 75 2.88 2.20 -4.75
N ALA A 76 3.42 2.43 -3.55
CA ALA A 76 3.07 3.57 -2.70
C ALA A 76 3.32 4.91 -3.41
N LEU A 77 4.43 5.06 -4.14
CA LEU A 77 4.70 6.25 -4.94
C LEU A 77 3.68 6.45 -6.06
N LEU A 78 3.29 5.38 -6.74
CA LEU A 78 2.30 5.45 -7.83
C LEU A 78 0.89 5.74 -7.30
N LEU A 79 0.49 5.17 -6.17
CA LEU A 79 -0.75 5.56 -5.48
C LEU A 79 -0.75 7.04 -5.07
N HIS A 80 0.35 7.52 -4.49
CA HIS A 80 0.46 8.92 -4.12
C HIS A 80 0.37 9.84 -5.34
N LYS A 81 0.99 9.47 -6.47
CA LYS A 81 0.92 10.25 -7.71
C LYS A 81 -0.47 10.24 -8.33
N HIS A 82 -1.23 9.17 -8.15
CA HIS A 82 -2.59 9.07 -8.68
C HIS A 82 -3.54 10.07 -8.00
N ASP A 83 -3.39 10.33 -6.70
CA ASP A 83 -4.20 11.32 -5.98
C ASP A 83 -3.37 12.08 -4.93
N PRO A 84 -2.57 13.08 -5.34
CA PRO A 84 -1.60 13.74 -4.47
C PRO A 84 -2.20 14.50 -3.30
N SER A 85 -3.46 14.94 -3.41
CA SER A 85 -4.16 15.67 -2.36
C SER A 85 -4.83 14.78 -1.32
N PHE A 86 -5.07 13.51 -1.65
CA PHE A 86 -5.71 12.57 -0.74
C PHE A 86 -4.75 12.08 0.34
N TRP A 87 -3.50 11.83 -0.01
CA TRP A 87 -2.48 11.31 0.91
C TRP A 87 -1.76 12.43 1.66
N ASN A 88 -1.55 12.26 2.96
CA ASN A 88 -0.81 13.21 3.79
C ASN A 88 0.71 12.96 3.78
N GLY A 89 1.14 11.77 3.37
CA GLY A 89 2.55 11.45 3.20
C GLY A 89 2.81 9.97 2.89
N ALA A 90 4.08 9.64 2.66
CA ALA A 90 4.53 8.29 2.42
C ALA A 90 5.87 8.01 3.11
N VAL A 91 6.03 6.80 3.66
CA VAL A 91 7.26 6.26 4.22
C VAL A 91 7.75 5.15 3.30
N LEU A 92 8.94 5.34 2.73
CA LEU A 92 9.50 4.44 1.72
C LEU A 92 10.80 3.81 2.24
N VAL A 93 10.86 2.48 2.21
CA VAL A 93 12.04 1.72 2.63
C VAL A 93 12.65 1.05 1.40
N ALA A 94 13.87 1.44 1.03
CA ALA A 94 14.57 0.94 -0.16
C ALA A 94 13.65 0.83 -1.41
N PRO A 95 12.93 1.90 -1.80
CA PRO A 95 11.94 1.81 -2.87
C PRO A 95 12.59 1.45 -4.20
N MET A 96 11.89 0.65 -5.01
CA MET A 96 12.29 0.37 -6.38
C MET A 96 12.15 1.64 -7.24
N CYS A 97 13.25 2.37 -7.44
CA CYS A 97 13.23 3.63 -8.19
C CYS A 97 13.52 3.47 -9.68
N LYS A 98 14.09 2.33 -10.10
CA LYS A 98 14.46 2.05 -11.50
C LYS A 98 14.40 0.56 -11.78
N VAL A 99 13.71 0.18 -12.85
CA VAL A 99 13.92 -1.11 -13.52
C VAL A 99 14.77 -0.76 -14.75
N ASN A 100 16.02 -1.23 -14.80
CA ASN A 100 16.78 -1.15 -16.06
C ASN A 100 16.12 -2.15 -17.02
N GLY A 101 15.48 -1.62 -18.06
CA GLY A 101 15.07 -2.34 -19.26
C GLY A 101 15.94 -1.92 -20.42
#